data_AF-A7HNK7-F1
#
_entry.id   AF-A7HNK7-F1
#
_cell.length_a   1.000
_cell.length_b   1.000
_cell.length_c   1.000
_cell.angle_alpha   90.00
_cell.angle_beta   90.00
_cell.angle_gamma   90.00
#
_symmetry.space_group_name_H-M   'P 1'
#
loop_
_entity.id
_entity.type
_entity.pdbx_description
1 polymer ?
#
loop_
_entity_poly.entity_id
_entity_poly.type
_entity_poly.pdbx_seq_one_letter_code
_entity_poly.pdbx_strand_id
1 'polypeptide(L)'
;MVKYENHENNIFIMFDFQNQPVDVQLVYNEAQKYGRIVGGKAYGSWSKHKMPSFVLYNYGIELIEIPEAEFLPNKKGNDIRLAVDCVEIALHNNVIDTFFLVTGDADFTALVYKLKSYGKKVIALARTKSASYELVSAVDLFIPYEDIVKNEKLADPIDRISEELEIFLKRSGKDFTLENLSRFLSSFNINPNKYGVNSLHELGEIIYERKVQRPERLKNLKIDLIKAIIFENLREESLFEFAQSHNFDISDVKTAIDSLIHDNVIYIKDRTFEINRNKSFFSTILDKYPIVYTHLVEFIEKTYKAFNSGKVKALNQLLQSEFKIPTSEFKTYLEAIKRSGCLKGIDDSDYISYSTPSKIVTDLETLKFSTFAYYLKRILAITFIFKEELEYIKELVFSNDENLFNKCLEKLISNGEITEIGGVYFYTPVNG
;
A
#
# COMPACT_ATOMS: atom_id res chain seq x y z
N MET A 1 -43.98 24.35 9.07
CA MET A 1 -42.93 23.33 9.26
C MET A 1 -41.89 23.57 8.18
N VAL A 2 -40.82 24.29 8.50
CA VAL A 2 -39.72 24.52 7.55
C VAL A 2 -38.94 23.22 7.50
N LYS A 3 -38.85 22.60 6.31
CA LYS A 3 -37.96 21.46 6.09
C LYS A 3 -36.54 21.99 6.24
N TYR A 4 -35.83 21.57 7.28
CA TYR A 4 -34.38 21.73 7.34
C TYR A 4 -33.80 20.82 6.25
N GLU A 5 -33.50 21.39 5.08
CA GLU A 5 -32.56 20.76 4.16
C GLU A 5 -31.23 20.60 4.91
N ASN A 6 -30.66 19.41 4.90
CA ASN A 6 -29.30 19.18 5.39
C ASN A 6 -28.35 20.02 4.53
N HIS A 7 -28.06 21.25 4.97
CA HIS A 7 -27.08 22.10 4.32
C HIS A 7 -25.70 21.45 4.50
N GLU A 8 -25.13 21.00 3.38
CA GLU A 8 -23.78 20.44 3.35
C GLU A 8 -22.78 21.59 3.64
N ASN A 9 -21.97 21.45 4.69
CA ASN A 9 -21.00 22.49 5.08
C ASN A 9 -19.99 22.73 3.96
N ASN A 10 -19.93 23.93 3.40
CA ASN A 10 -19.03 24.25 2.29
C ASN A 10 -17.73 24.89 2.80
N ILE A 11 -16.60 24.37 2.31
CA ILE A 11 -15.26 24.74 2.74
C ILE A 11 -14.51 25.45 1.61
N PHE A 12 -13.84 26.54 1.96
CA PHE A 12 -12.85 27.18 1.12
C PHE A 12 -11.46 27.08 1.77
N ILE A 13 -10.50 26.47 1.07
CA ILE A 13 -9.16 26.18 1.61
C ILE A 13 -8.15 27.26 1.17
N MET A 14 -7.37 27.77 2.12
CA MET A 14 -6.36 28.80 1.90
C MET A 14 -5.00 28.30 2.33
N PHE A 15 -4.09 28.06 1.38
CA PHE A 15 -2.74 27.59 1.66
C PHE A 15 -1.73 28.73 1.72
N ASP A 16 -1.15 28.95 2.88
CA ASP A 16 0.10 29.71 3.01
C ASP A 16 1.30 28.80 2.71
N PHE A 17 1.38 28.32 1.46
CA PHE A 17 2.31 27.25 1.08
C PHE A 17 3.77 27.70 1.16
N GLN A 18 4.04 28.97 0.89
CA GLN A 18 5.40 29.53 0.97
C GLN A 18 5.97 29.46 2.38
N ASN A 19 5.21 29.91 3.37
CA ASN A 19 5.66 29.90 4.77
C ASN A 19 5.48 28.52 5.40
N GLN A 20 4.49 27.75 4.94
CA GLN A 20 4.16 26.44 5.48
C GLN A 20 3.99 25.37 4.39
N PRO A 21 5.09 24.83 3.84
CA PRO A 21 5.03 23.69 2.94
C PRO A 21 4.48 22.44 3.63
N VAL A 22 3.44 21.88 3.04
CA VAL A 22 2.69 20.71 3.52
C VAL A 22 2.46 19.71 2.38
N ASP A 23 2.10 18.47 2.74
CA ASP A 23 1.51 17.53 1.80
C ASP A 23 0.07 17.96 1.49
N VAL A 24 -0.18 18.34 0.24
CA VAL A 24 -1.45 18.89 -0.22
C VAL A 24 -2.57 17.85 -0.13
N GLN A 25 -2.29 16.60 -0.45
CA GLN A 25 -3.29 15.52 -0.45
C GLN A 25 -3.76 15.23 0.97
N LEU A 26 -2.84 15.20 1.94
CA LEU A 26 -3.20 15.02 3.36
C LEU A 26 -4.10 16.14 3.86
N VAL A 27 -3.74 17.39 3.56
CA VAL A 27 -4.52 18.54 4.00
C VAL A 27 -5.88 18.58 3.33
N TYR A 28 -5.96 18.29 2.03
CA TYR A 28 -7.22 18.23 1.30
C TYR A 28 -8.14 17.14 1.87
N ASN A 29 -7.63 15.92 2.07
CA ASN A 29 -8.38 14.81 2.64
C ASN A 29 -8.85 15.10 4.08
N GLU A 30 -8.03 15.77 4.88
CA GLU A 30 -8.43 16.20 6.22
C GLU A 30 -9.56 17.22 6.14
N ALA A 31 -9.43 18.25 5.30
CA ALA A 31 -10.46 19.26 5.12
C ALA A 31 -11.80 18.66 4.68
N GLN A 32 -11.81 17.65 3.81
CA GLN A 32 -13.02 16.95 3.37
C GLN A 32 -13.83 16.33 4.51
N LYS A 33 -13.21 15.98 5.64
CA LYS A 33 -13.92 15.42 6.81
C LYS A 33 -14.88 16.43 7.44
N TYR A 34 -14.63 17.73 7.23
CA TYR A 34 -15.42 18.79 7.82
C TYR A 34 -16.50 19.31 6.88
N GLY A 35 -16.51 18.91 5.61
CA GLY A 35 -17.46 19.44 4.62
C GLY A 35 -17.01 19.30 3.17
N ARG A 36 -17.85 19.78 2.26
CA ARG A 36 -17.59 19.80 0.82
C ARG A 36 -16.62 20.93 0.48
N ILE A 37 -15.49 20.62 -0.13
CA ILE A 37 -14.55 21.64 -0.62
C ILE A 37 -15.11 22.22 -1.93
N VAL A 38 -15.44 23.51 -1.91
CA VAL A 38 -16.03 24.23 -3.06
C VAL A 38 -15.01 25.05 -3.83
N GLY A 39 -13.81 25.20 -3.28
CA GLY A 39 -12.68 25.88 -3.92
C GLY A 39 -11.54 26.11 -2.95
N GLY A 40 -10.51 26.76 -3.44
CA GLY A 40 -9.41 27.20 -2.59
C GLY A 40 -8.36 27.97 -3.38
N LYS A 41 -7.46 28.60 -2.63
CA LYS A 41 -6.28 29.29 -3.17
C LYS A 41 -5.03 28.83 -2.44
N ALA A 42 -3.93 28.75 -3.16
CA ALA A 42 -2.63 28.49 -2.59
C ALA A 42 -1.65 29.57 -3.00
N TYR A 43 -0.82 30.02 -2.06
CA TYR A 43 0.14 31.09 -2.27
C TYR A 43 1.57 30.57 -2.10
N GLY A 44 2.38 30.70 -3.15
CA GLY A 44 3.78 30.29 -3.09
C GLY A 44 4.52 30.44 -4.42
N SER A 45 5.81 30.10 -4.39
CA SER A 45 6.65 30.13 -5.58
C SER A 45 6.57 28.80 -6.33
N TRP A 46 5.68 28.72 -7.32
CA TRP A 46 5.36 27.45 -7.99
C TRP A 46 6.45 26.99 -8.95
N SER A 47 7.30 27.91 -9.40
CA SER A 47 8.53 27.58 -10.14
C SER A 47 9.46 26.65 -9.35
N LYS A 48 9.51 26.80 -8.02
CA LYS A 48 10.29 25.95 -7.09
C LYS A 48 9.51 24.70 -6.63
N HIS A 49 8.18 24.78 -6.61
CA HIS A 49 7.29 23.73 -6.09
C HIS A 49 6.39 23.14 -7.18
N LYS A 50 7.01 22.56 -8.22
CA LYS A 50 6.31 22.01 -9.39
C LYS A 50 5.37 20.84 -9.08
N MET A 51 5.76 19.91 -8.20
CA MET A 51 4.89 18.77 -7.85
C MET A 51 3.69 19.22 -7.00
N PRO A 52 3.88 19.96 -5.89
CA PRO A 52 2.75 20.44 -5.11
C PRO A 52 1.78 21.33 -5.91
N SER A 53 2.28 22.19 -6.81
CA SER A 53 1.42 23.00 -7.68
C SER A 53 0.55 22.14 -8.60
N PHE A 54 1.09 21.06 -9.16
CA PHE A 54 0.31 20.13 -9.97
C PHE A 54 -0.78 19.44 -9.15
N VAL A 55 -0.47 18.98 -7.94
CA VAL A 55 -1.44 18.34 -7.04
C VAL A 55 -2.56 19.31 -6.66
N LEU A 56 -2.21 20.55 -6.27
CA LEU A 56 -3.17 21.63 -5.99
C LEU A 56 -4.10 21.90 -7.18
N TYR A 57 -3.52 22.03 -8.38
CA TYR A 57 -4.30 22.21 -9.61
C TYR A 57 -5.26 21.04 -9.88
N ASN A 58 -4.83 19.80 -9.61
CA ASN A 58 -5.70 18.62 -9.75
C ASN A 58 -6.89 18.64 -8.80
N TYR A 59 -6.71 19.19 -7.59
CA TYR A 59 -7.78 19.41 -6.62
C TYR A 59 -8.63 20.66 -6.89
N GLY A 60 -8.38 21.38 -7.99
CA GLY A 60 -9.12 22.60 -8.33
C GLY A 60 -8.76 23.78 -7.44
N ILE A 61 -7.58 23.76 -6.81
CA ILE A 61 -7.07 24.87 -6.00
C ILE A 61 -6.34 25.86 -6.92
N GLU A 62 -6.73 27.13 -6.85
CA GLU A 62 -6.11 28.20 -7.63
C GLU A 62 -4.68 28.47 -7.13
N LEU A 63 -3.73 28.56 -8.05
CA LEU A 63 -2.33 28.84 -7.75
C LEU A 63 -2.05 30.34 -7.87
N ILE A 64 -1.70 30.98 -6.76
CA ILE A 64 -1.27 32.37 -6.72
C ILE A 64 0.26 32.39 -6.64
N GLU A 65 0.92 32.85 -7.70
CA GLU A 65 2.38 32.95 -7.75
C GLU A 65 2.85 34.08 -6.83
N ILE A 66 3.73 33.74 -5.90
CA ILE A 66 4.47 34.69 -5.08
C ILE A 66 5.95 34.58 -5.46
N PRO A 67 6.48 35.54 -6.22
CA PRO A 67 7.87 35.50 -6.67
C PRO A 67 8.84 35.61 -5.48
N GLU A 68 9.75 34.65 -5.36
CA GLU A 68 10.88 34.73 -4.45
C GLU A 68 12.13 35.19 -5.21
N ALA A 69 12.63 36.39 -4.89
CA ALA A 69 13.92 36.86 -5.36
C ALA A 69 14.98 36.67 -4.27
N GLU A 70 16.12 36.08 -4.65
CA GLU A 70 17.23 35.72 -3.74
C GLU A 70 17.77 36.93 -2.93
N PHE A 71 17.60 38.14 -3.45
CA PHE A 71 18.06 39.40 -2.85
C PHE A 71 16.92 40.29 -2.31
N LEU A 72 15.65 39.90 -2.45
CA LEU A 72 14.48 40.63 -1.94
C LEU A 72 13.49 39.64 -1.31
N PRO A 73 13.66 39.31 -0.02
CA PRO A 73 12.73 38.44 0.66
C PRO A 73 11.40 39.19 0.87
N ASN A 74 10.43 38.95 -0.02
CA ASN A 74 9.09 39.53 0.09
C ASN A 74 8.25 38.79 1.15
N LYS A 75 8.74 38.79 2.39
CA LYS A 75 8.17 38.01 3.51
C LYS A 75 6.76 38.43 3.93
N LYS A 76 6.30 39.64 3.59
CA LYS A 76 5.00 40.19 4.06
C LYS A 76 3.95 40.39 2.97
N GLY A 77 4.33 40.37 1.69
CA GLY A 77 3.39 40.59 0.58
C GLY A 77 2.40 39.45 0.41
N ASN A 78 2.83 38.23 0.73
CA ASN A 78 2.01 37.02 0.71
C ASN A 78 0.85 37.11 1.72
N ASP A 79 1.16 37.41 2.99
CA ASP A 79 0.17 37.38 4.07
C ASP A 79 -0.93 38.43 3.87
N ILE A 80 -0.53 39.63 3.41
CA ILE A 80 -1.48 40.69 3.05
C ILE A 80 -2.40 40.23 1.92
N ARG A 81 -1.83 39.63 0.86
CA ARG A 81 -2.64 39.20 -0.28
C ARG A 81 -3.61 38.09 0.09
N LEU A 82 -3.16 37.09 0.84
CA LEU A 82 -3.99 36.00 1.35
C LEU A 82 -5.13 36.56 2.20
N ALA A 83 -4.84 37.48 3.13
CA ALA A 83 -5.85 38.08 3.99
C ALA A 83 -6.90 38.88 3.20
N VAL A 84 -6.48 39.66 2.19
CA VAL A 84 -7.39 40.41 1.32
C VAL A 84 -8.31 39.47 0.55
N ASP A 85 -7.76 38.44 -0.09
CA ASP A 85 -8.55 37.46 -0.85
C ASP A 85 -9.55 36.72 0.07
N CYS A 86 -9.15 36.32 1.29
CA CYS A 86 -10.05 35.72 2.27
C CYS A 86 -11.26 36.61 2.58
N VAL A 87 -11.02 37.90 2.85
CA VAL A 87 -12.08 38.87 3.18
C VAL A 87 -12.99 39.10 1.98
N GLU A 88 -12.44 39.26 0.79
CA GLU A 88 -13.21 39.42 -0.46
C GLU A 88 -14.13 38.22 -0.68
N ILE A 89 -13.59 37.00 -0.59
CA ILE A 89 -14.35 35.76 -0.74
C ILE A 89 -15.44 35.66 0.32
N ALA A 90 -15.14 35.98 1.58
CA ALA A 90 -16.12 35.93 2.66
C ALA A 90 -17.29 36.91 2.47
N LEU A 91 -17.04 38.06 1.85
CA LEU A 91 -18.04 39.10 1.58
C LEU A 91 -18.90 38.79 0.35
N HIS A 92 -18.31 38.21 -0.70
CA HIS A 92 -18.99 38.01 -1.97
C HIS A 92 -19.55 36.59 -2.16
N ASN A 93 -19.10 35.62 -1.38
CA ASN A 93 -19.52 34.23 -1.50
C ASN A 93 -20.17 33.73 -0.20
N ASN A 94 -21.49 33.91 -0.13
CA ASN A 94 -22.29 33.48 1.02
C ASN A 94 -22.46 31.95 1.13
N VAL A 95 -22.12 31.20 0.08
CA VAL A 95 -22.21 29.73 0.07
C VAL A 95 -21.13 29.09 0.93
N ILE A 96 -20.02 29.80 1.18
CA ILE A 96 -18.92 29.31 2.02
C ILE A 96 -19.28 29.47 3.49
N ASP A 97 -19.28 28.37 4.23
CA ASP A 97 -19.55 28.35 5.67
C ASP A 97 -18.25 28.35 6.48
N THR A 98 -17.23 27.67 5.96
CA THR A 98 -15.98 27.40 6.68
C THR A 98 -14.76 27.82 5.85
N PHE A 99 -13.86 28.57 6.47
CA PHE A 99 -12.52 28.82 5.96
C PHE A 99 -11.53 27.85 6.60
N PHE A 100 -10.78 27.15 5.77
CA PHE A 100 -9.74 26.21 6.21
C PHE A 100 -8.37 26.82 5.89
N LEU A 101 -7.71 27.37 6.91
CA LEU A 101 -6.43 28.07 6.78
C LEU A 101 -5.27 27.13 7.04
N VAL A 102 -4.33 27.03 6.11
CA VAL A 102 -3.14 26.19 6.25
C VAL A 102 -1.96 27.09 6.58
N THR A 103 -1.95 27.60 7.81
CA THR A 103 -0.93 28.52 8.34
C THR A 103 -0.85 28.44 9.86
N GLY A 104 0.35 28.64 10.40
CA GLY A 104 0.61 28.78 11.83
C GLY A 104 0.90 30.21 12.27
N ASP A 105 0.86 31.18 11.34
CA ASP A 105 1.33 32.54 11.59
C ASP A 105 0.33 33.36 12.44
N ALA A 106 0.84 33.99 13.50
CA ALA A 106 0.07 34.87 14.39
C ALA A 106 -0.50 36.09 13.65
N ASP A 107 0.14 36.54 12.57
CA ASP A 107 -0.30 37.72 11.80
C ASP A 107 -1.71 37.53 11.19
N PHE A 108 -2.18 36.28 11.02
CA PHE A 108 -3.55 35.99 10.57
C PHE A 108 -4.61 36.06 11.68
N THR A 109 -4.25 36.28 12.94
CA THR A 109 -5.22 36.33 14.06
C THR A 109 -6.34 37.37 13.83
N ALA A 110 -5.99 38.54 13.29
CA ALA A 110 -6.97 39.58 12.96
C ALA A 110 -7.95 39.13 11.85
N LEU A 111 -7.46 38.38 10.86
CA LEU A 111 -8.29 37.79 9.82
C LEU A 111 -9.28 36.78 10.40
N VAL A 112 -8.81 35.90 11.32
CA VAL A 112 -9.67 34.90 11.98
C VAL A 112 -10.85 35.57 12.68
N TYR A 113 -10.59 36.60 13.49
CA TYR A 113 -11.67 37.33 14.16
C TYR A 113 -12.63 38.02 13.19
N LYS A 114 -12.11 38.53 12.06
CA LYS A 114 -12.93 39.15 11.03
C LYS A 114 -13.85 38.14 10.34
N LEU A 115 -13.33 36.97 9.96
CA LEU A 115 -14.12 35.89 9.36
C LEU A 115 -15.22 35.40 10.32
N LYS A 116 -14.90 35.22 11.61
CA LYS A 116 -15.87 34.86 12.65
C LYS A 116 -16.94 35.94 12.84
N SER A 117 -16.57 37.22 12.75
CA SER A 117 -17.54 38.32 12.79
C SER A 117 -18.52 38.31 11.61
N TYR A 118 -18.18 37.65 10.50
CA TYR A 118 -19.06 37.42 9.35
C TYR A 118 -19.83 36.08 9.44
N GLY A 119 -19.81 35.43 10.60
CA GLY A 119 -20.50 34.16 10.83
C GLY A 119 -19.82 32.96 10.20
N LYS A 120 -18.57 33.09 9.75
CA LYS A 120 -17.81 31.98 9.17
C LYS A 120 -17.12 31.18 10.27
N LYS A 121 -17.11 29.86 10.12
CA LYS A 121 -16.25 28.99 10.93
C LYS A 121 -14.82 29.05 10.39
N VAL A 122 -13.83 29.06 11.28
CA VAL A 122 -12.41 29.08 10.90
C VAL A 122 -11.70 27.87 11.49
N ILE A 123 -11.18 27.02 10.63
CA ILE A 123 -10.31 25.89 10.99
C ILE A 123 -8.90 26.26 10.55
N ALA A 124 -7.90 26.11 11.43
CA ALA A 124 -6.50 26.26 11.05
C ALA A 124 -5.75 24.94 11.18
N LEU A 125 -4.81 24.72 10.27
CA LEU A 125 -3.96 23.55 10.24
C LEU A 125 -2.51 23.97 10.05
N ALA A 126 -1.66 23.57 10.98
CA ALA A 126 -0.25 23.95 10.99
C ALA A 126 0.64 22.98 11.76
N ARG A 127 1.95 23.04 11.48
CA ARG A 127 2.93 22.33 12.31
C ARG A 127 2.90 22.95 13.71
N THR A 128 2.80 22.11 14.74
CA THR A 128 2.67 22.56 16.13
C THR A 128 3.82 23.48 16.54
N LYS A 129 5.05 23.21 16.05
CA LYS A 129 6.23 24.04 16.33
C LYS A 129 6.23 25.40 15.66
N SER A 130 5.44 25.57 14.60
CA SER A 130 5.35 26.79 13.79
C SER A 130 4.05 27.55 14.05
N ALA A 131 3.16 27.02 14.89
CA ALA A 131 1.89 27.63 15.24
C ALA A 131 2.03 28.51 16.50
N SER A 132 1.56 29.75 16.41
CA SER A 132 1.49 30.64 17.56
C SER A 132 0.33 30.29 18.49
N TYR A 133 0.50 30.55 19.79
CA TYR A 133 -0.56 30.33 20.77
C TYR A 133 -1.77 31.24 20.51
N GLU A 134 -1.51 32.45 20.02
CA GLU A 134 -2.50 33.46 19.66
C GLU A 134 -3.43 32.98 18.54
N LEU A 135 -2.86 32.43 17.46
CA LEU A 135 -3.65 31.89 16.36
C LEU A 135 -4.47 30.68 16.81
N VAL A 136 -3.83 29.73 17.52
CA VAL A 136 -4.47 28.50 18.03
C VAL A 136 -5.68 28.84 18.90
N SER A 137 -5.58 29.90 19.71
CA SER A 137 -6.66 30.33 20.60
C SER A 137 -7.79 31.09 19.88
N ALA A 138 -7.54 31.66 18.70
CA ALA A 138 -8.51 32.48 17.98
C ALA A 138 -9.46 31.66 17.10
N VAL A 139 -8.96 30.56 16.52
CA VAL A 139 -9.68 29.69 15.58
C VAL A 139 -10.74 28.84 16.27
N ASP A 140 -11.72 28.34 15.52
CA ASP A 140 -12.77 27.45 16.07
C ASP A 140 -12.27 26.01 16.22
N LEU A 141 -11.32 25.61 15.38
CA LEU A 141 -10.61 24.33 15.49
C LEU A 141 -9.19 24.51 14.99
N PHE A 142 -8.23 24.04 15.78
CA PHE A 142 -6.84 23.90 15.36
C PHE A 142 -6.52 22.41 15.14
N ILE A 143 -5.94 22.09 13.99
CA ILE A 143 -5.53 20.74 13.61
C ILE A 143 -4.00 20.73 13.53
N PRO A 144 -3.31 20.05 14.45
CA PRO A 144 -1.87 19.82 14.33
C PRO A 144 -1.54 19.04 13.06
N TYR A 145 -0.65 19.56 12.22
CA TYR A 145 -0.17 18.87 11.01
C TYR A 145 0.44 17.51 11.35
N GLU A 146 1.10 17.41 12.51
CA GLU A 146 1.68 16.16 12.98
C GLU A 146 0.62 15.07 13.20
N ASP A 147 -0.62 15.43 13.55
CA ASP A 147 -1.66 14.44 13.83
C ASP A 147 -2.29 13.89 12.56
N ILE A 148 -2.35 14.68 11.48
CA ILE A 148 -2.78 14.18 10.17
C ILE A 148 -1.73 13.27 9.54
N VAL A 149 -0.44 13.58 9.74
CA VAL A 149 0.67 12.74 9.27
C VAL A 149 0.77 11.44 10.07
N LYS A 150 0.46 11.45 11.39
CA LYS A 150 0.42 10.22 12.20
C LYS A 150 -0.75 9.29 11.84
N ASN A 151 -1.89 9.86 11.46
CA ASN A 151 -3.11 9.13 11.13
C ASN A 151 -3.23 8.76 9.64
N GLU A 152 -2.25 9.19 8.85
CA GLU A 152 -2.07 8.77 7.49
C GLU A 152 -1.94 7.24 7.46
N LYS A 153 -2.84 6.56 6.74
CA LYS A 153 -2.54 5.19 6.30
C LYS A 153 -1.24 5.31 5.53
N LEU A 154 -0.19 4.62 6.00
CA LEU A 154 1.13 4.54 5.36
C LEU A 154 0.97 4.01 3.93
N ALA A 155 0.58 4.89 3.01
CA ALA A 155 0.75 4.68 1.59
C ALA A 155 2.24 4.85 1.34
N ASP A 156 2.86 3.87 0.69
CA ASP A 156 4.26 3.96 0.35
C ASP A 156 4.49 5.25 -0.46
N PRO A 157 5.49 6.09 -0.13
CA PRO A 157 5.81 7.29 -0.90
C PRO A 157 5.92 7.04 -2.41
N ILE A 158 6.35 5.85 -2.81
CA ILE A 158 6.43 5.42 -4.22
C ILE A 158 5.04 5.21 -4.83
N ASP A 159 4.08 4.69 -4.07
CA ASP A 159 2.71 4.49 -4.57
C ASP A 159 2.00 5.83 -4.78
N ARG A 160 2.23 6.80 -3.87
CA ARG A 160 1.71 8.17 -4.03
C ARG A 160 2.21 8.87 -5.28
N ILE A 161 3.53 8.94 -5.45
CA ILE A 161 4.10 9.57 -6.65
C ILE A 161 3.65 8.84 -7.91
N SER A 162 3.42 7.52 -7.83
CA SER A 162 2.89 6.71 -8.92
C SER A 162 1.45 7.09 -9.31
N GLU A 163 0.57 7.34 -8.35
CA GLU A 163 -0.79 7.85 -8.60
C GLU A 163 -0.78 9.26 -9.21
N GLU A 164 0.05 10.16 -8.69
CA GLU A 164 0.21 11.52 -9.24
C GLU A 164 0.70 11.48 -10.69
N LEU A 165 1.69 10.62 -10.97
CA LEU A 165 2.22 10.33 -12.29
C LEU A 165 1.15 9.84 -13.26
N GLU A 166 0.32 8.90 -12.82
CA GLU A 166 -0.74 8.34 -13.64
C GLU A 166 -1.77 9.40 -14.04
N ILE A 167 -2.21 10.22 -13.08
CA ILE A 167 -3.14 11.33 -13.33
C ILE A 167 -2.52 12.32 -14.34
N PHE A 168 -1.24 12.64 -14.18
CA PHE A 168 -0.53 13.55 -15.09
C PHE A 168 -0.45 13.00 -16.52
N LEU A 169 0.00 11.75 -16.65
CA LEU A 169 0.18 11.12 -17.96
C LEU A 169 -1.18 11.01 -18.68
N LYS A 170 -2.23 10.61 -17.96
CA LYS A 170 -3.60 10.55 -18.48
C LYS A 170 -4.10 11.92 -18.97
N ARG A 171 -3.90 12.99 -18.19
CA ARG A 171 -4.28 14.36 -18.58
C ARG A 171 -3.46 14.88 -19.77
N SER A 172 -2.22 14.43 -19.88
CA SER A 172 -1.32 14.79 -20.99
C SER A 172 -1.54 13.95 -22.25
N GLY A 173 -2.47 12.98 -22.23
CA GLY A 173 -2.69 12.04 -23.33
C GLY A 173 -1.50 11.12 -23.59
N LYS A 174 -0.69 10.82 -22.57
CA LYS A 174 0.50 9.96 -22.66
C LYS A 174 0.28 8.65 -21.93
N ASP A 175 0.89 7.58 -22.46
CA ASP A 175 0.85 6.25 -21.86
C ASP A 175 1.85 6.11 -20.70
N PHE A 176 1.54 5.19 -19.78
CA PHE A 176 2.36 4.86 -18.61
C PHE A 176 3.55 3.96 -18.98
N THR A 177 4.57 4.54 -19.63
CA THR A 177 5.79 3.84 -20.06
C THR A 177 7.02 4.29 -19.26
N LEU A 178 8.03 3.42 -19.13
CA LEU A 178 9.33 3.75 -18.50
C LEU A 178 9.94 5.04 -19.05
N GLU A 179 9.83 5.28 -20.35
CA GLU A 179 10.33 6.49 -21.00
C GLU A 179 9.56 7.74 -20.54
N ASN A 180 8.22 7.66 -20.52
CA ASN A 180 7.38 8.78 -20.07
C ASN A 180 7.52 9.05 -18.57
N LEU A 181 7.68 8.00 -17.76
CA LEU A 181 7.98 8.10 -16.33
C LEU A 181 9.33 8.82 -16.12
N SER A 182 10.38 8.39 -16.83
CA SER A 182 11.70 9.01 -16.72
C SER A 182 11.66 10.49 -17.10
N ARG A 183 11.01 10.83 -18.22
CA ARG A 183 10.81 12.22 -18.66
C ARG A 183 10.09 13.07 -17.62
N PHE A 184 9.03 12.52 -17.01
CA PHE A 184 8.30 13.21 -15.97
C PHE A 184 9.16 13.44 -14.73
N LEU A 185 9.75 12.38 -14.18
CA LEU A 185 10.57 12.44 -12.97
C LEU A 185 11.69 13.49 -13.11
N SER A 186 12.30 13.56 -14.30
CA SER A 186 13.26 14.61 -14.64
C SER A 186 12.63 16.00 -14.72
N SER A 187 11.50 16.18 -15.42
CA SER A 187 10.86 17.51 -15.60
C SER A 187 10.43 18.17 -14.29
N PHE A 188 10.07 17.36 -13.29
CA PHE A 188 9.66 17.80 -11.95
C PHE A 188 10.83 17.90 -10.96
N ASN A 189 12.07 17.65 -11.41
CA ASN A 189 13.28 17.66 -10.58
C ASN A 189 13.11 16.81 -9.30
N ILE A 190 12.54 15.61 -9.46
CA ILE A 190 12.33 14.71 -8.32
C ILE A 190 13.67 14.30 -7.73
N ASN A 191 13.77 14.33 -6.40
CA ASN A 191 14.96 13.85 -5.69
C ASN A 191 14.76 12.38 -5.33
N PRO A 192 15.47 11.43 -5.97
CA PRO A 192 15.30 10.00 -5.74
C PRO A 192 15.62 9.58 -4.30
N ASN A 193 16.52 10.29 -3.62
CA ASN A 193 16.89 10.00 -2.23
C ASN A 193 15.70 10.16 -1.27
N LYS A 194 14.70 10.99 -1.60
CA LYS A 194 13.46 11.11 -0.81
C LYS A 194 12.63 9.82 -0.80
N TYR A 195 12.83 8.96 -1.79
CA TYR A 195 12.13 7.70 -1.99
C TYR A 195 13.03 6.49 -1.68
N GLY A 196 14.19 6.72 -1.05
CA GLY A 196 15.10 5.65 -0.63
C GLY A 196 15.94 5.03 -1.75
N VAL A 197 16.05 5.68 -2.90
CA VAL A 197 16.79 5.19 -4.08
C VAL A 197 17.82 6.19 -4.58
N ASN A 198 18.82 5.72 -5.32
CA ASN A 198 20.00 6.52 -5.66
C ASN A 198 19.88 7.24 -7.01
N SER A 199 18.94 6.84 -7.87
CA SER A 199 18.76 7.45 -9.20
C SER A 199 17.29 7.58 -9.60
N LEU A 200 17.01 8.54 -10.49
CA LEU A 200 15.69 8.69 -11.10
C LEU A 200 15.31 7.50 -11.99
N HIS A 201 16.31 6.84 -12.59
CA HIS A 201 16.10 5.65 -13.41
C HIS A 201 15.60 4.49 -12.55
N GLU A 202 16.30 4.19 -11.46
CA GLU A 202 15.90 3.19 -10.46
C GLU A 202 14.51 3.49 -9.87
N LEU A 203 14.22 4.76 -9.56
CA LEU A 203 12.88 5.17 -9.13
C LEU A 203 11.82 4.91 -10.21
N GLY A 204 12.12 5.23 -11.46
CA GLY A 204 11.24 5.00 -12.61
C GLY A 204 10.97 3.51 -12.86
N GLU A 205 12.01 2.67 -12.74
CA GLU A 205 11.87 1.21 -12.77
C GLU A 205 10.96 0.72 -11.67
N ILE A 206 11.20 1.06 -10.40
CA ILE A 206 10.34 0.60 -9.30
C ILE A 206 8.88 1.05 -9.47
N ILE A 207 8.65 2.30 -9.91
CA ILE A 207 7.29 2.81 -10.18
C ILE A 207 6.63 2.01 -11.31
N TYR A 208 7.38 1.77 -12.39
CA TYR A 208 6.92 0.97 -13.52
C TYR A 208 6.64 -0.47 -13.10
N GLU A 209 7.51 -1.09 -12.30
CA GLU A 209 7.28 -2.43 -11.78
C GLU A 209 6.01 -2.49 -10.93
N ARG A 210 5.84 -1.59 -9.97
CA ARG A 210 4.68 -1.61 -9.09
C ARG A 210 3.34 -1.41 -9.80
N LYS A 211 3.28 -0.57 -10.85
CA LYS A 211 2.04 -0.32 -11.61
C LYS A 211 1.86 -1.24 -12.82
N VAL A 212 2.93 -1.51 -13.53
CA VAL A 212 2.94 -2.19 -14.84
C VAL A 212 3.31 -3.67 -14.72
N GLN A 213 3.99 -4.12 -13.65
CA GLN A 213 4.08 -5.55 -13.33
C GLN A 213 2.76 -6.11 -12.73
N ARG A 214 1.73 -6.00 -13.58
CA ARG A 214 0.61 -6.93 -13.84
C ARG A 214 0.82 -8.40 -13.45
N PRO A 215 2.01 -9.04 -13.50
CA PRO A 215 2.19 -10.43 -13.05
C PRO A 215 1.74 -10.71 -11.61
N GLU A 216 1.91 -9.83 -10.62
CA GLU A 216 1.38 -10.11 -9.26
C GLU A 216 -0.16 -10.00 -9.19
N ARG A 217 -0.76 -9.04 -9.91
CA ARG A 217 -2.23 -8.96 -10.05
C ARG A 217 -2.78 -10.18 -10.80
N LEU A 218 -2.12 -10.61 -11.87
CA LEU A 218 -2.42 -11.83 -12.62
C LEU A 218 -2.23 -13.10 -11.76
N LYS A 219 -1.21 -13.16 -10.90
CA LYS A 219 -1.03 -14.27 -9.95
C LYS A 219 -2.16 -14.35 -8.95
N ASN A 220 -2.56 -13.21 -8.36
CA ASN A 220 -3.72 -13.16 -7.46
C ASN A 220 -5.00 -13.54 -8.20
N LEU A 221 -5.21 -13.00 -9.41
CA LEU A 221 -6.34 -13.31 -10.26
C LEU A 221 -6.42 -14.79 -10.66
N LYS A 222 -5.31 -15.43 -11.03
CA LYS A 222 -5.25 -16.87 -11.31
C LYS A 222 -5.68 -17.70 -10.09
N ILE A 223 -5.24 -17.31 -8.89
CA ILE A 223 -5.63 -17.98 -7.64
C ILE A 223 -7.12 -17.77 -7.34
N ASP A 224 -7.63 -16.56 -7.53
CA ASP A 224 -9.04 -16.24 -7.29
C ASP A 224 -9.95 -16.96 -8.31
N LEU A 225 -9.52 -17.06 -9.57
CA LEU A 225 -10.17 -17.88 -10.59
C LEU A 225 -10.17 -19.36 -10.21
N ILE A 226 -9.03 -19.92 -9.81
CA ILE A 226 -8.95 -21.31 -9.36
C ILE A 226 -9.94 -21.58 -8.22
N LYS A 227 -10.03 -20.68 -7.23
CA LYS A 227 -10.98 -20.82 -6.13
C LYS A 227 -12.43 -20.75 -6.60
N ALA A 228 -12.78 -19.78 -7.45
CA ALA A 228 -14.12 -19.66 -8.00
C ALA A 228 -14.51 -20.88 -8.84
N ILE A 229 -13.57 -21.48 -9.57
CA ILE A 229 -13.82 -22.70 -10.33
C ILE A 229 -14.07 -23.89 -9.39
N ILE A 230 -13.27 -24.06 -8.32
CA ILE A 230 -13.41 -25.17 -7.36
C ILE A 230 -14.70 -25.04 -6.53
N PHE A 231 -14.97 -23.85 -5.98
CA PHE A 231 -15.96 -23.68 -4.92
C PHE A 231 -17.25 -22.99 -5.37
N GLU A 232 -17.22 -22.23 -6.47
CA GLU A 232 -18.33 -21.40 -6.94
C GLU A 232 -18.90 -21.85 -8.30
N ASN A 233 -18.30 -22.87 -8.93
CA ASN A 233 -18.71 -23.39 -10.24
C ASN A 233 -18.78 -22.29 -11.33
N LEU A 234 -17.67 -21.55 -11.46
CA LEU A 234 -17.53 -20.44 -12.40
C LEU A 234 -17.86 -20.84 -13.86
N ARG A 235 -18.63 -19.99 -14.54
CA ARG A 235 -19.05 -20.18 -15.95
C ARG A 235 -18.54 -19.07 -16.84
N GLU A 236 -18.44 -19.34 -18.14
CA GLU A 236 -18.03 -18.33 -19.13
C GLU A 236 -18.92 -17.07 -19.12
N GLU A 237 -20.23 -17.25 -18.95
CA GLU A 237 -21.21 -16.15 -18.90
C GLU A 237 -21.06 -15.24 -17.67
N SER A 238 -20.53 -15.77 -16.57
CA SER A 238 -20.36 -15.07 -15.30
C SER A 238 -19.00 -14.39 -15.15
N LEU A 239 -18.11 -14.47 -16.15
CA LEU A 239 -16.76 -13.88 -16.07
C LEU A 239 -16.78 -12.36 -15.86
N PHE A 240 -17.78 -11.68 -16.41
CA PHE A 240 -17.92 -10.24 -16.22
C PHE A 240 -18.32 -9.88 -14.79
N GLU A 241 -19.22 -10.66 -14.19
CA GLU A 241 -19.64 -10.49 -12.79
C GLU A 241 -18.49 -10.81 -11.84
N PHE A 242 -17.73 -11.87 -12.11
CA PHE A 242 -16.50 -12.21 -11.39
C PHE A 242 -15.48 -11.07 -11.44
N ALA A 243 -15.24 -10.50 -12.63
CA ALA A 243 -14.32 -9.39 -12.81
C ALA A 243 -14.72 -8.17 -11.97
N GLN A 244 -16.01 -7.81 -11.97
CA GLN A 244 -16.52 -6.68 -11.18
C GLN A 244 -16.41 -6.93 -9.68
N SER A 245 -16.81 -8.10 -9.18
CA SER A 245 -16.81 -8.40 -7.75
C SER A 245 -15.42 -8.45 -7.13
N HIS A 246 -14.41 -8.80 -7.93
CA HIS A 246 -13.01 -8.87 -7.52
C HIS A 246 -12.18 -7.65 -7.95
N ASN A 247 -12.81 -6.63 -8.54
CA ASN A 247 -12.17 -5.40 -8.99
C ASN A 247 -11.01 -5.64 -9.99
N PHE A 248 -11.24 -6.54 -10.95
CA PHE A 248 -10.33 -6.84 -12.05
C PHE A 248 -10.89 -6.34 -13.38
N ASP A 249 -10.01 -6.02 -14.33
CA ASP A 249 -10.40 -5.76 -15.71
C ASP A 249 -10.77 -7.07 -16.41
N ILE A 250 -11.86 -7.07 -17.20
CA ILE A 250 -12.30 -8.27 -17.92
C ILE A 250 -11.24 -8.80 -18.90
N SER A 251 -10.39 -7.94 -19.45
CA SER A 251 -9.27 -8.34 -20.31
C SER A 251 -8.18 -9.09 -19.55
N ASP A 252 -7.92 -8.73 -18.29
CA ASP A 252 -7.01 -9.46 -17.40
C ASP A 252 -7.56 -10.84 -17.04
N VAL A 253 -8.87 -10.92 -16.76
CA VAL A 253 -9.57 -12.20 -16.49
C VAL A 253 -9.44 -13.15 -17.68
N LYS A 254 -9.71 -12.67 -18.90
CA LYS A 254 -9.56 -13.47 -20.12
C LYS A 254 -8.11 -13.94 -20.32
N THR A 255 -7.14 -13.03 -20.15
CA THR A 255 -5.72 -13.35 -20.25
C THR A 255 -5.29 -14.42 -19.25
N ALA A 256 -5.79 -14.33 -18.01
CA ALA A 256 -5.51 -15.31 -16.97
C ALA A 256 -6.11 -16.69 -17.32
N ILE A 257 -7.33 -16.73 -17.84
CA ILE A 257 -7.97 -17.97 -18.31
C ILE A 257 -7.20 -18.60 -19.47
N ASP A 258 -6.84 -17.82 -20.48
CA ASP A 258 -6.08 -18.31 -21.64
C ASP A 258 -4.74 -18.92 -21.18
N SER A 259 -4.07 -18.27 -20.23
CA SER A 259 -2.84 -18.82 -19.63
C SER A 259 -3.09 -20.10 -18.84
N LEU A 260 -4.16 -20.18 -18.03
CA LEU A 260 -4.47 -21.41 -17.27
C LEU A 260 -4.84 -22.58 -18.19
N ILE A 261 -5.50 -22.31 -19.32
CA ILE A 261 -5.80 -23.32 -20.35
C ILE A 261 -4.51 -23.77 -21.03
N HIS A 262 -3.67 -22.83 -21.45
CA HIS A 262 -2.37 -23.11 -22.07
C HIS A 262 -1.49 -23.98 -21.16
N ASP A 263 -1.45 -23.67 -19.87
CA ASP A 263 -0.65 -24.39 -18.87
C ASP A 263 -1.30 -25.71 -18.43
N ASN A 264 -2.42 -26.09 -19.07
CA ASN A 264 -3.21 -27.28 -18.80
C ASN A 264 -3.69 -27.36 -17.34
N VAL A 265 -3.97 -26.23 -16.71
CA VAL A 265 -4.48 -26.11 -15.34
C VAL A 265 -6.01 -26.19 -15.33
N ILE A 266 -6.65 -25.63 -16.36
CA ILE A 266 -8.11 -25.68 -16.53
C ILE A 266 -8.48 -26.06 -17.97
N TYR A 267 -9.70 -26.52 -18.16
CA TYR A 267 -10.30 -26.71 -19.48
C TYR A 267 -11.78 -26.33 -19.45
N ILE A 268 -12.36 -26.16 -20.63
CA ILE A 268 -13.75 -25.75 -20.80
C ILE A 268 -14.57 -26.97 -21.21
N LYS A 269 -15.66 -27.23 -20.51
CA LYS A 269 -16.64 -28.28 -20.84
C LYS A 269 -18.05 -27.74 -20.58
N ASP A 270 -18.92 -27.83 -21.58
CA ASP A 270 -20.31 -27.36 -21.50
C ASP A 270 -20.46 -25.92 -20.95
N ARG A 271 -19.56 -25.01 -21.36
CA ARG A 271 -19.46 -23.59 -20.89
C ARG A 271 -19.11 -23.41 -19.40
N THR A 272 -18.71 -24.49 -18.74
CA THR A 272 -18.18 -24.49 -17.37
C THR A 272 -16.68 -24.70 -17.40
N PHE A 273 -15.97 -24.07 -16.47
CA PHE A 273 -14.54 -24.31 -16.29
C PHE A 273 -14.35 -25.51 -15.36
N GLU A 274 -13.50 -26.44 -15.75
CA GLU A 274 -13.10 -27.59 -14.93
C GLU A 274 -11.59 -27.55 -14.67
N ILE A 275 -11.15 -28.01 -13.49
CA ILE A 275 -9.72 -28.03 -13.11
C ILE A 275 -9.08 -29.35 -13.51
N ASN A 276 -7.88 -29.25 -14.08
CA ASN A 276 -6.95 -30.36 -14.22
C ASN A 276 -5.90 -30.31 -13.09
N ARG A 277 -6.02 -31.21 -12.12
CA ARG A 277 -5.20 -31.20 -10.88
C ARG A 277 -3.83 -31.88 -11.06
N ASN A 278 -3.03 -31.33 -11.96
CA ASN A 278 -1.68 -31.81 -12.27
C ASN A 278 -0.59 -30.98 -11.56
N LYS A 279 0.68 -31.26 -11.86
CA LYS A 279 1.81 -30.49 -11.32
C LYS A 279 1.73 -28.99 -11.63
N SER A 280 1.27 -28.60 -12.82
CA SER A 280 1.13 -27.19 -13.22
C SER A 280 0.09 -26.46 -12.38
N PHE A 281 -0.99 -27.14 -11.97
CA PHE A 281 -1.98 -26.59 -11.04
C PHE A 281 -1.33 -26.20 -9.70
N PHE A 282 -0.58 -27.11 -9.08
CA PHE A 282 0.13 -26.82 -7.83
C PHE A 282 1.25 -25.79 -8.00
N SER A 283 1.95 -25.80 -9.14
CA SER A 283 2.94 -24.77 -9.48
C SER A 283 2.30 -23.38 -9.53
N THR A 284 1.13 -23.26 -10.15
CA THR A 284 0.37 -22.00 -10.24
C THR A 284 -0.02 -21.46 -8.86
N ILE A 285 -0.40 -22.35 -7.95
CA ILE A 285 -0.68 -21.97 -6.55
C ILE A 285 0.58 -21.41 -5.87
N LEU A 286 1.75 -22.00 -6.15
CA LEU A 286 3.04 -21.60 -5.60
C LEU A 286 3.65 -20.35 -6.27
N ASP A 287 3.14 -19.87 -7.41
CA ASP A 287 3.64 -18.64 -8.04
C ASP A 287 3.57 -17.41 -7.11
N LYS A 288 2.62 -17.41 -6.16
CA LYS A 288 2.46 -16.40 -5.11
C LYS A 288 3.39 -16.60 -3.92
N TYR A 289 3.90 -17.82 -3.74
CA TYR A 289 4.82 -18.21 -2.67
C TYR A 289 6.04 -18.91 -3.29
N PRO A 290 6.84 -18.21 -4.12
CA PRO A 290 7.94 -18.82 -4.84
C PRO A 290 8.89 -19.51 -3.87
N ILE A 291 9.27 -20.73 -4.23
CA ILE A 291 10.13 -21.59 -3.42
C ILE A 291 11.13 -22.33 -4.30
N VAL A 292 12.38 -22.31 -3.86
CA VAL A 292 13.45 -23.14 -4.38
C VAL A 292 14.08 -23.86 -3.19
N TYR A 293 14.04 -25.19 -3.19
CA TYR A 293 14.43 -26.01 -2.04
C TYR A 293 15.81 -25.64 -1.48
N THR A 294 16.83 -25.56 -2.33
CA THR A 294 18.21 -25.26 -1.93
C THR A 294 18.35 -23.86 -1.32
N HIS A 295 17.69 -22.87 -1.92
CA HIS A 295 17.69 -21.50 -1.43
C HIS A 295 17.02 -21.40 -0.05
N LEU A 296 15.89 -22.07 0.14
CA LEU A 296 15.18 -22.07 1.42
C LEU A 296 16.00 -22.75 2.52
N VAL A 297 16.64 -23.89 2.23
CA VAL A 297 17.54 -24.56 3.19
C VAL A 297 18.67 -23.64 3.62
N GLU A 298 19.38 -23.03 2.67
CA GLU A 298 20.47 -22.09 2.97
C GLU A 298 19.98 -20.87 3.75
N PHE A 299 18.80 -20.35 3.40
CA PHE A 299 18.17 -19.23 4.08
C PHE A 299 17.86 -19.54 5.55
N ILE A 300 17.28 -20.72 5.84
CA ILE A 300 16.95 -21.18 7.19
C ILE A 300 18.24 -21.33 8.02
N GLU A 301 19.27 -21.98 7.48
CA GLU A 301 20.52 -22.21 8.20
C GLU A 301 21.25 -20.91 8.55
N LYS A 302 21.35 -19.99 7.59
CA LYS A 302 21.97 -18.67 7.83
C LYS A 302 21.16 -17.85 8.82
N THR A 303 19.84 -17.85 8.72
CA THR A 303 18.95 -17.15 9.64
C THR A 303 19.11 -17.69 11.07
N TYR A 304 19.08 -19.01 11.24
CA TYR A 304 19.27 -19.66 12.54
C TYR A 304 20.62 -19.30 13.18
N LYS A 305 21.71 -19.34 12.41
CA LYS A 305 23.06 -18.94 12.87
C LYS A 305 23.11 -17.47 13.27
N ALA A 306 22.47 -16.58 12.50
CA ALA A 306 22.45 -15.15 12.78
C ALA A 306 21.71 -14.82 14.09
N PHE A 307 20.57 -15.47 14.36
CA PHE A 307 19.84 -15.29 15.62
C PHE A 307 20.61 -15.87 16.81
N ASN A 308 21.13 -17.10 16.69
CA ASN A 308 21.83 -17.76 17.81
C ASN A 308 23.16 -17.11 18.18
N SER A 309 23.85 -16.49 17.21
CA SER A 309 25.05 -15.69 17.48
C SER A 309 24.74 -14.30 18.05
N GLY A 310 23.47 -13.89 18.09
CA GLY A 310 23.05 -12.55 18.48
C GLY A 310 23.38 -11.47 17.45
N LYS A 311 23.87 -11.83 16.26
CA LYS A 311 24.12 -10.91 15.13
C LYS A 311 22.83 -10.17 14.75
N VAL A 312 21.71 -10.88 14.77
CA VAL A 312 20.37 -10.29 14.59
C VAL A 312 19.50 -10.62 15.80
N LYS A 313 18.63 -9.67 16.14
CA LYS A 313 17.62 -9.81 17.18
C LYS A 313 16.19 -9.75 16.62
N ALA A 314 16.01 -9.29 15.39
CA ALA A 314 14.72 -9.17 14.72
C ALA A 314 14.83 -9.57 13.25
N LEU A 315 13.73 -10.00 12.64
CA LEU A 315 13.71 -10.52 11.26
C LEU A 315 14.10 -9.48 10.21
N ASN A 316 13.72 -8.21 10.41
CA ASN A 316 14.05 -7.12 9.48
C ASN A 316 15.54 -6.76 9.44
N GLN A 317 16.35 -7.29 10.36
CA GLN A 317 17.80 -7.11 10.38
C GLN A 317 18.52 -8.08 9.45
N LEU A 318 17.83 -9.08 8.90
CA LEU A 318 18.36 -9.95 7.86
C LEU A 318 18.47 -9.15 6.56
N LEU A 319 19.67 -9.09 5.99
CA LEU A 319 19.94 -8.35 4.76
C LEU A 319 19.86 -9.30 3.56
N GLN A 320 18.99 -9.00 2.59
CA GLN A 320 18.83 -9.81 1.37
C GLN A 320 20.14 -10.08 0.64
N SER A 321 21.05 -9.10 0.61
CA SER A 321 22.36 -9.21 -0.02
C SER A 321 23.23 -10.35 0.52
N GLU A 322 22.98 -10.83 1.75
CA GLU A 322 23.71 -11.96 2.35
C GLU A 322 23.27 -13.34 1.81
N PHE A 323 22.11 -13.40 1.14
CA PHE A 323 21.50 -14.64 0.66
C PHE A 323 21.63 -14.85 -0.85
N LYS A 324 21.87 -13.79 -1.63
CA LYS A 324 21.98 -13.84 -3.10
C LYS A 324 20.74 -14.46 -3.80
N ILE A 325 19.54 -14.19 -3.27
CA ILE A 325 18.26 -14.68 -3.81
C ILE A 325 17.38 -13.51 -4.31
N PRO A 326 16.43 -13.77 -5.23
CA PRO A 326 15.45 -12.78 -5.67
C PRO A 326 14.61 -12.20 -4.53
N THR A 327 14.12 -10.97 -4.71
CA THR A 327 13.34 -10.25 -3.70
C THR A 327 12.02 -10.96 -3.35
N SER A 328 11.39 -11.60 -4.33
CA SER A 328 10.15 -12.36 -4.15
C SER A 328 10.35 -13.63 -3.28
N GLU A 329 11.44 -14.36 -3.50
CA GLU A 329 11.86 -15.48 -2.65
C GLU A 329 12.18 -15.00 -1.24
N PHE A 330 13.02 -13.98 -1.10
CA PHE A 330 13.43 -13.44 0.20
C PHE A 330 12.23 -13.04 1.06
N LYS A 331 11.25 -12.32 0.48
CA LYS A 331 10.01 -11.93 1.18
C LYS A 331 9.21 -13.16 1.63
N THR A 332 9.07 -14.16 0.77
CA THR A 332 8.31 -15.38 1.08
C THR A 332 9.00 -16.20 2.18
N TYR A 333 10.32 -16.29 2.14
CA TYR A 333 11.10 -17.07 3.11
C TYR A 333 11.08 -16.42 4.49
N LEU A 334 11.15 -15.08 4.54
CA LEU A 334 10.96 -14.33 5.78
C LEU A 334 9.57 -14.56 6.40
N GLU A 335 8.50 -14.50 5.59
CA GLU A 335 7.14 -14.77 6.08
C GLU A 335 6.99 -16.23 6.54
N ALA A 336 7.60 -17.19 5.84
CA ALA A 336 7.59 -18.60 6.24
C ALA A 336 8.27 -18.82 7.61
N ILE A 337 9.43 -18.19 7.85
CA ILE A 337 10.09 -18.25 9.18
C ILE A 337 9.22 -17.59 10.23
N LYS A 338 8.70 -16.39 9.98
CA LYS A 338 7.82 -15.67 10.92
C LYS A 338 6.60 -16.50 11.32
N ARG A 339 6.00 -17.23 10.38
CA ARG A 339 4.80 -18.06 10.56
C ARG A 339 5.08 -19.51 10.96
N SER A 340 6.36 -19.87 11.13
CA SER A 340 6.76 -21.23 11.49
C SER A 340 6.29 -21.66 12.88
N GLY A 341 6.00 -20.71 13.78
CA GLY A 341 5.74 -20.99 15.19
C GLY A 341 7.01 -21.29 16.01
N CYS A 342 8.20 -21.16 15.40
CA CYS A 342 9.48 -21.42 16.05
C CYS A 342 10.10 -20.19 16.72
N LEU A 343 9.47 -19.01 16.58
CA LEU A 343 9.92 -17.75 17.16
C LEU A 343 9.00 -17.37 18.32
N LYS A 344 9.60 -16.83 19.38
CA LYS A 344 8.90 -16.11 20.47
C LYS A 344 9.44 -14.70 20.63
N GLY A 345 8.62 -13.79 21.11
CA GLY A 345 9.09 -12.52 21.64
C GLY A 345 10.12 -12.75 22.75
N ILE A 346 10.95 -11.74 23.03
CA ILE A 346 11.89 -11.82 24.16
C ILE A 346 11.15 -12.06 25.49
N ASP A 347 9.91 -11.59 25.57
CA ASP A 347 8.92 -11.77 26.65
C ASP A 347 8.13 -13.10 26.57
N ASP A 348 8.55 -14.03 25.70
CA ASP A 348 7.88 -15.32 25.45
C ASP A 348 6.49 -15.25 24.80
N SER A 349 6.11 -14.08 24.27
CA SER A 349 4.89 -13.91 23.48
C SER A 349 4.94 -14.66 22.14
N ASP A 350 3.80 -15.20 21.70
CA ASP A 350 3.68 -15.90 20.41
C ASP A 350 3.45 -14.93 19.23
N TYR A 351 3.25 -13.64 19.52
CA TYR A 351 3.10 -12.62 18.49
C TYR A 351 4.45 -12.15 17.96
N ILE A 352 4.75 -12.46 16.71
CA ILE A 352 6.00 -12.08 16.05
C ILE A 352 5.75 -11.03 14.98
N SER A 353 6.42 -9.88 15.13
CA SER A 353 6.54 -8.88 14.06
C SER A 353 7.92 -8.92 13.42
N TYR A 354 8.07 -8.23 12.28
CA TYR A 354 9.36 -8.14 11.60
C TYR A 354 10.41 -7.32 12.35
N SER A 355 9.97 -6.31 13.10
CA SER A 355 10.84 -5.31 13.74
C SER A 355 11.04 -5.52 15.24
N THR A 356 10.15 -6.28 15.88
CA THR A 356 10.26 -6.58 17.31
C THR A 356 11.35 -7.62 17.57
N PRO A 357 12.20 -7.43 18.58
CA PRO A 357 13.14 -8.45 19.00
C PRO A 357 12.44 -9.78 19.30
N SER A 358 13.01 -10.87 18.81
CA SER A 358 12.51 -12.24 18.97
C SER A 358 13.67 -13.22 19.12
N LYS A 359 13.37 -14.39 19.68
CA LYS A 359 14.30 -15.51 19.82
C LYS A 359 13.72 -16.73 19.13
N ILE A 360 14.57 -17.51 18.47
CA ILE A 360 14.22 -18.85 18.00
C ILE A 360 14.24 -19.77 19.22
N VAL A 361 13.13 -20.46 19.48
CA VAL A 361 12.95 -21.28 20.70
C VAL A 361 13.04 -22.79 20.43
N THR A 362 13.37 -23.16 19.19
CA THR A 362 13.50 -24.55 18.74
C THR A 362 14.89 -24.81 18.18
N ASP A 363 15.24 -26.07 17.98
CA ASP A 363 16.44 -26.44 17.24
C ASP A 363 16.30 -26.16 15.72
N LEU A 364 17.41 -26.29 14.99
CA LEU A 364 17.49 -26.03 13.55
C LEU A 364 16.62 -26.99 12.74
N GLU A 365 16.53 -28.26 13.13
CA GLU A 365 15.73 -29.27 12.42
C GLU A 365 14.24 -28.93 12.54
N THR A 366 13.81 -28.55 13.74
CA THR A 366 12.45 -28.08 14.02
C THR A 366 12.09 -26.82 13.25
N LEU A 367 12.99 -25.83 13.21
CA LEU A 367 12.80 -24.64 12.39
C LEU A 367 12.70 -25.01 10.91
N LYS A 368 13.53 -25.95 10.43
CA LYS A 368 13.54 -26.38 9.04
C LYS A 368 12.20 -26.95 8.63
N PHE A 369 11.72 -28.01 9.27
CA PHE A 369 10.44 -28.62 8.86
C PHE A 369 9.26 -27.65 9.08
N SER A 370 9.26 -26.84 10.14
CA SER A 370 8.16 -25.88 10.38
C SER A 370 8.12 -24.76 9.34
N THR A 371 9.27 -24.35 8.81
CA THR A 371 9.35 -23.39 7.71
C THR A 371 8.88 -24.01 6.39
N PHE A 372 9.22 -25.27 6.10
CA PHE A 372 8.70 -25.97 4.92
C PHE A 372 7.19 -26.24 5.01
N ALA A 373 6.69 -26.58 6.20
CA ALA A 373 5.28 -26.80 6.47
C ALA A 373 4.40 -25.60 6.11
N TYR A 374 4.94 -24.37 6.17
CA TYR A 374 4.24 -23.16 5.71
C TYR A 374 3.69 -23.30 4.28
N TYR A 375 4.49 -23.84 3.34
CA TYR A 375 4.09 -23.95 1.93
C TYR A 375 2.99 -24.99 1.72
N LEU A 376 3.07 -26.11 2.44
CA LEU A 376 2.00 -27.12 2.42
C LEU A 376 0.69 -26.52 2.95
N LYS A 377 0.73 -25.72 4.03
CA LYS A 377 -0.44 -24.98 4.53
C LYS A 377 -0.96 -23.98 3.50
N ARG A 378 -0.09 -23.27 2.75
CA ARG A 378 -0.52 -22.31 1.72
C ARG A 378 -1.28 -22.99 0.57
N ILE A 379 -0.84 -24.18 0.15
CA ILE A 379 -1.54 -24.98 -0.85
C ILE A 379 -2.90 -25.41 -0.29
N LEU A 380 -2.92 -25.96 0.93
CA LEU A 380 -4.13 -26.46 1.58
C LEU A 380 -5.17 -25.38 1.90
N ALA A 381 -4.73 -24.15 2.12
CA ALA A 381 -5.60 -22.99 2.29
C ALA A 381 -6.31 -22.55 1.00
N ILE A 382 -5.88 -23.05 -0.16
CA ILE A 382 -6.47 -22.76 -1.47
C ILE A 382 -7.30 -23.93 -1.97
N THR A 383 -6.87 -25.16 -1.70
CA THR A 383 -7.53 -26.39 -2.17
C THR A 383 -7.26 -27.56 -1.22
N PHE A 384 -8.14 -28.57 -1.22
CA PHE A 384 -7.80 -29.89 -0.68
C PHE A 384 -6.76 -30.60 -1.57
N ILE A 385 -6.13 -31.66 -1.06
CA ILE A 385 -5.13 -32.47 -1.78
C ILE A 385 -5.50 -33.96 -1.70
N PHE A 386 -5.53 -34.67 -2.83
CA PHE A 386 -5.65 -36.13 -2.84
C PHE A 386 -4.31 -36.81 -2.55
N LYS A 387 -4.34 -38.00 -1.96
CA LYS A 387 -3.12 -38.74 -1.59
C LYS A 387 -2.15 -38.92 -2.75
N GLU A 388 -2.64 -39.17 -3.95
CA GLU A 388 -1.83 -39.36 -5.17
C GLU A 388 -1.16 -38.06 -5.62
N GLU A 389 -1.73 -36.90 -5.28
CA GLU A 389 -1.22 -35.57 -5.64
C GLU A 389 -0.10 -35.10 -4.70
N LEU A 390 0.10 -35.77 -3.56
CA LEU A 390 1.17 -35.44 -2.62
C LEU A 390 2.56 -35.56 -3.28
N GLU A 391 2.72 -36.44 -4.26
CA GLU A 391 3.97 -36.57 -5.03
C GLU A 391 4.34 -35.28 -5.74
N TYR A 392 3.37 -34.55 -6.30
CA TYR A 392 3.64 -33.25 -6.94
C TYR A 392 4.13 -32.22 -5.94
N ILE A 393 3.56 -32.21 -4.74
CA ILE A 393 3.94 -31.25 -3.70
C ILE A 393 5.31 -31.60 -3.12
N LYS A 394 5.57 -32.89 -2.89
CA LYS A 394 6.86 -33.40 -2.47
C LYS A 394 7.96 -33.02 -3.48
N GLU A 395 7.67 -33.12 -4.78
CA GLU A 395 8.60 -32.68 -5.81
C GLU A 395 8.80 -31.15 -5.79
N LEU A 396 7.72 -30.38 -5.86
CA LEU A 396 7.76 -28.91 -6.03
C LEU A 396 8.33 -28.18 -4.81
N VAL A 397 7.99 -28.62 -3.60
CA VAL A 397 8.33 -27.92 -2.35
C VAL A 397 9.55 -28.55 -1.68
N PHE A 398 9.66 -29.89 -1.72
CA PHE A 398 10.67 -30.63 -0.95
C PHE A 398 11.79 -31.20 -1.82
N SER A 399 11.78 -30.98 -3.14
CA SER A 399 12.78 -31.55 -4.06
C SER A 399 12.94 -33.07 -3.87
N ASN A 400 11.84 -33.77 -3.58
CA ASN A 400 11.80 -35.21 -3.27
C ASN A 400 12.50 -35.66 -1.98
N ASP A 401 12.75 -34.75 -1.03
CA ASP A 401 13.17 -35.09 0.32
C ASP A 401 12.02 -35.73 1.12
N GLU A 402 11.93 -37.06 1.04
CA GLU A 402 10.85 -37.86 1.62
C GLU A 402 10.79 -37.77 3.14
N ASN A 403 11.95 -37.71 3.82
CA ASN A 403 12.00 -37.62 5.28
C ASN A 403 11.44 -36.27 5.75
N LEU A 404 11.88 -35.17 5.13
CA LEU A 404 11.38 -33.84 5.47
C LEU A 404 9.89 -33.69 5.17
N PHE A 405 9.44 -34.21 4.02
CA PHE A 405 8.04 -34.20 3.62
C PHE A 405 7.14 -34.94 4.62
N ASN A 406 7.49 -36.19 4.95
CA ASN A 406 6.70 -37.01 5.87
C ASN A 406 6.66 -36.40 7.27
N LYS A 407 7.78 -35.90 7.78
CA LYS A 407 7.82 -35.17 9.07
C LYS A 407 6.91 -33.94 9.07
N CYS A 408 6.91 -33.16 7.98
CA CYS A 408 6.01 -32.00 7.87
C CYS A 408 4.55 -32.44 7.90
N LEU A 409 4.19 -33.44 7.08
CA LEU A 409 2.81 -33.91 6.97
C LEU A 409 2.30 -34.50 8.29
N GLU A 410 3.05 -35.41 8.90
CA GLU A 410 2.74 -36.03 10.19
C GLU A 410 2.57 -34.99 11.29
N LYS A 411 3.48 -34.00 11.34
CA LYS A 411 3.43 -32.96 12.38
C LYS A 411 2.15 -32.13 12.25
N LEU A 412 1.80 -31.71 11.04
CA LEU A 412 0.60 -30.92 10.79
C LEU A 412 -0.68 -31.67 11.13
N ILE A 413 -0.74 -32.97 10.85
CA ILE A 413 -1.85 -33.83 11.25
C ILE A 413 -1.89 -33.96 12.78
N SER A 414 -0.75 -34.23 13.42
CA SER A 414 -0.68 -34.39 14.89
C SER A 414 -1.06 -33.12 15.66
N ASN A 415 -0.78 -31.94 15.08
CA ASN A 415 -1.17 -30.65 15.63
C ASN A 415 -2.65 -30.30 15.36
N GLY A 416 -3.37 -31.10 14.56
CA GLY A 416 -4.74 -30.83 14.15
C GLY A 416 -4.88 -29.68 13.13
N GLU A 417 -3.79 -29.29 12.47
CA GLU A 417 -3.80 -28.22 11.46
C GLU A 417 -4.22 -28.74 10.06
N ILE A 418 -4.04 -30.04 9.84
CA ILE A 418 -4.50 -30.75 8.66
C ILE A 418 -5.31 -31.95 9.11
N THR A 419 -6.44 -32.19 8.45
CA THR A 419 -7.22 -33.41 8.65
C THR A 419 -7.18 -34.26 7.37
N GLU A 420 -6.97 -35.56 7.54
CA GLU A 420 -7.04 -36.56 6.47
C GLU A 420 -8.35 -37.34 6.61
N ILE A 421 -9.14 -37.38 5.55
CA ILE A 421 -10.39 -38.14 5.48
C ILE A 421 -10.45 -38.86 4.14
N GLY A 422 -10.37 -40.18 4.15
CA GLY A 422 -10.59 -41.02 2.97
C GLY A 422 -9.59 -40.77 1.83
N GLY A 423 -8.33 -40.50 2.16
CA GLY A 423 -7.27 -40.18 1.19
C GLY A 423 -7.25 -38.73 0.76
N VAL A 424 -8.02 -37.85 1.40
CA VAL A 424 -8.08 -36.41 1.09
C VAL A 424 -7.63 -35.59 2.28
N TYR A 425 -6.70 -34.67 2.04
CA TYR A 425 -6.12 -33.77 3.03
C TYR A 425 -6.78 -32.40 2.94
N PHE A 426 -7.22 -31.87 4.09
CA PHE A 426 -7.88 -30.58 4.24
C PHE A 426 -7.12 -29.69 5.22
N TYR A 427 -7.11 -28.39 4.96
CA TYR A 427 -6.73 -27.43 5.99
C TYR A 427 -7.82 -27.36 7.05
N THR A 428 -7.44 -27.55 8.32
CA THR A 428 -8.34 -27.39 9.45
C THR A 428 -7.91 -26.14 10.19
N PRO A 429 -8.64 -25.01 10.05
CA PRO A 429 -8.37 -23.84 10.87
C PRO A 429 -8.54 -24.27 12.32
N VAL A 430 -7.48 -24.17 13.11
CA VAL A 430 -7.59 -24.34 14.56
C VAL A 430 -8.60 -23.29 15.01
N ASN A 431 -9.76 -23.72 15.50
CA ASN A 431 -10.71 -22.83 16.16
C ASN A 431 -9.95 -22.18 17.33
N GLY A 432 -9.53 -20.94 17.12
CA GLY A 432 -8.99 -20.06 18.17
C GLY A 432 -10.11 -19.49 19.01
#